data_AF-A0A7C2N8V4-F1
#
_entry.id   AF-A0A7C2N8V4-F1
#
_cell.length_a   1.000
_cell.length_b   1.000
_cell.length_c   1.000
_cell.angle_alpha   90.00
_cell.angle_beta   90.00
_cell.angle_gamma   90.00
#
_symmetry.space_group_name_H-M   'P 1'
#
loop_
_entity.id
_entity.type
_entity.pdbx_description
1 polymer ?
#
loop_
_entity_poly.entity_id
_entity_poly.type
_entity_poly.pdbx_seq_one_letter_code
_entity_poly.pdbx_strand_id
1 'polypeptide(L)'
;LRLGDEDASDAQFYARADNLRDWLGMVEKRLGSLSQRLSASVGQTRLNTDLSGDEAARQSTSAPGLLMVRTPWHEVDDVFFEARGATWALLHFLRAAEADFGPVLEKKNALISLRQIIRELEASQATVWSPIILNGSGFAFVANHSLVMASYVSRANAAVIDLRNLLAQG
;
A
#
# COMPACT_ATOMS: atom_id res chain seq x y z
N LEU A 1 -36.55 -4.18 13.28
CA LEU A 1 -35.85 -2.96 13.74
C LEU A 1 -36.90 -1.90 14.05
N ARG A 2 -37.01 -1.44 15.30
CA ARG A 2 -37.87 -0.30 15.66
C ARG A 2 -37.06 0.98 15.57
N LEU A 3 -37.60 1.93 14.81
CA LEU A 3 -37.24 3.35 14.80
C LEU A 3 -38.00 4.00 15.96
N GLY A 4 -37.31 4.50 16.98
CA GLY A 4 -37.96 5.17 18.11
C GLY A 4 -37.32 4.85 19.45
N ASP A 5 -35.99 4.83 19.51
CA ASP A 5 -35.29 4.98 20.78
C ASP A 5 -34.61 6.35 20.76
N GLU A 6 -35.08 7.24 21.62
CA GLU A 6 -34.57 8.61 21.79
C GLU A 6 -33.38 8.65 22.78
N ASP A 7 -32.75 7.50 23.04
CA ASP A 7 -31.48 7.44 23.76
C ASP A 7 -30.30 7.64 22.80
N ALA A 8 -30.30 8.78 22.11
CA ALA A 8 -29.21 9.23 21.24
C ALA A 8 -27.99 9.77 22.04
N SER A 9 -27.86 9.35 23.31
CA SER A 9 -26.79 9.77 24.21
C SER A 9 -25.58 8.83 24.17
N ASP A 10 -25.76 7.56 23.79
CA ASP A 10 -24.74 6.51 24.00
C ASP A 10 -23.90 6.17 22.74
N ALA A 11 -24.09 6.90 21.64
CA ALA A 11 -23.30 6.71 20.42
C ALA A 11 -23.04 8.03 19.68
N GLN A 12 -22.62 9.08 20.40
CA GLN A 12 -22.01 10.23 19.72
C GLN A 12 -20.63 9.83 19.20
N PHE A 13 -20.53 9.58 17.89
CA PHE A 13 -19.27 9.39 17.19
C PHE A 13 -18.47 10.68 17.22
N TYR A 14 -17.66 10.86 18.25
CA TYR A 14 -16.65 11.92 18.25
C TYR A 14 -15.52 11.51 17.31
N ALA A 15 -15.33 12.30 16.25
CA ALA A 15 -14.14 12.24 15.40
C ALA A 15 -12.93 12.66 16.23
N ARG A 16 -12.34 11.70 16.96
CA ARG A 16 -11.17 11.93 17.81
C ARG A 16 -9.88 11.62 17.05
N ALA A 17 -8.82 12.35 17.36
CA ALA A 17 -7.52 12.21 16.71
C ALA A 17 -6.86 10.84 16.95
N ASP A 18 -7.07 10.23 18.12
CA ASP A 18 -6.58 8.89 18.46
C ASP A 18 -7.24 7.81 17.60
N ASN A 19 -8.56 7.85 17.43
CA ASN A 19 -9.29 6.93 16.55
C ASN A 19 -8.80 7.00 15.10
N LEU A 20 -8.62 8.22 14.57
CA LEU A 20 -8.08 8.42 13.23
C LEU A 20 -6.66 7.87 13.11
N ARG A 21 -5.80 8.16 14.11
CA ARG A 21 -4.41 7.69 14.14
C ARG A 21 -4.32 6.17 14.15
N ASP A 22 -5.14 5.51 14.97
CA ASP A 22 -5.13 4.05 15.09
C ASP A 22 -5.64 3.40 13.80
N TRP A 23 -6.67 3.98 13.17
CA TRP A 23 -7.14 3.54 11.84
C TRP A 23 -6.08 3.74 10.75
N LEU A 24 -5.40 4.89 10.72
CA LEU A 24 -4.28 5.15 9.81
C LEU A 24 -3.14 4.12 10.01
N GLY A 25 -2.96 3.59 11.22
CA GLY A 25 -2.02 2.50 11.44
C GLY A 25 -2.41 1.17 10.80
N MET A 26 -3.70 0.90 10.63
CA MET A 26 -4.17 -0.23 9.82
C MET A 26 -3.96 0.04 8.33
N VAL A 27 -4.21 1.28 7.87
CA VAL A 27 -3.99 1.70 6.48
C VAL A 27 -2.50 1.56 6.10
N GLU A 28 -1.59 2.02 6.95
CA GLU A 28 -0.13 1.86 6.77
C GLU A 28 0.26 0.40 6.52
N LYS A 29 -0.14 -0.51 7.41
CA LYS A 29 0.20 -1.94 7.29
C LYS A 29 -0.34 -2.53 5.98
N ARG A 30 -1.56 -2.16 5.59
CA ARG A 30 -2.19 -2.62 4.34
C ARG A 30 -1.43 -2.10 3.12
N LEU A 31 -1.18 -0.79 3.04
CA LEU A 31 -0.44 -0.20 1.92
C LEU A 31 0.98 -0.78 1.81
N GLY A 32 1.63 -1.06 2.94
CA GLY A 32 2.98 -1.64 2.98
C GLY A 32 3.01 -3.07 2.46
N SER A 33 2.02 -3.87 2.87
CA SER A 33 1.86 -5.23 2.32
C SER A 33 1.59 -5.20 0.80
N LEU A 34 0.72 -4.30 0.34
CA LEU A 34 0.42 -4.16 -1.09
C LEU A 34 1.65 -3.73 -1.90
N SER A 35 2.41 -2.72 -1.45
CA SER A 35 3.60 -2.26 -2.16
C SER A 35 4.69 -3.35 -2.23
N GLN A 36 4.86 -4.11 -1.15
CA GLN A 36 5.82 -5.22 -1.11
C GLN A 36 5.41 -6.36 -2.05
N ARG A 37 4.13 -6.74 -2.06
CA ARG A 37 3.60 -7.78 -2.97
C ARG A 37 3.71 -7.34 -4.43
N LEU A 38 3.36 -6.09 -4.75
CA LEU A 38 3.53 -5.52 -6.09
C LEU A 38 5.00 -5.49 -6.52
N SER A 39 5.93 -5.20 -5.61
CA SER A 39 7.37 -5.19 -5.92
C SER A 39 7.96 -6.60 -6.08
N ALA A 40 7.43 -7.57 -5.33
CA ALA A 40 7.86 -8.97 -5.41
C ALA A 40 7.32 -9.67 -6.67
N SER A 41 6.11 -9.32 -7.13
CA SER A 41 5.46 -9.96 -8.28
C SER A 41 6.25 -9.82 -9.58
N VAL A 42 7.10 -8.80 -9.67
CA VAL A 42 7.88 -8.44 -10.85
C VAL A 42 9.13 -9.30 -11.06
N GLY A 43 9.46 -10.15 -10.08
CA GLY A 43 10.69 -10.94 -10.07
C GLY A 43 11.88 -10.07 -9.68
N GLN A 44 12.22 -10.07 -8.39
CA GLN A 44 13.50 -9.54 -7.95
C GLN A 44 14.58 -10.58 -8.24
N THR A 45 15.68 -10.16 -8.86
CA THR A 45 16.91 -10.96 -8.90
C THR A 45 17.38 -11.14 -7.46
N ARG A 46 17.02 -12.26 -6.82
CA ARG A 46 17.54 -12.60 -5.50
C ARG A 46 18.94 -13.19 -5.69
N LEU A 47 19.91 -12.60 -5.02
CA LEU A 47 21.19 -13.28 -4.80
C LEU A 47 20.88 -14.56 -4.04
N ASN A 48 21.43 -15.68 -4.50
CA ASN A 48 21.26 -16.96 -3.83
C ASN A 48 22.00 -16.91 -2.49
N THR A 49 21.27 -16.66 -1.40
CA THR A 49 21.81 -16.58 -0.04
C THR A 49 21.74 -17.93 0.69
N ASP A 50 21.44 -19.04 0.00
CA ASP A 50 21.26 -20.36 0.62
C ASP A 50 22.50 -20.87 1.39
N LEU A 51 23.68 -20.23 1.18
CA LEU A 51 24.94 -20.52 1.87
C LEU A 51 25.44 -19.39 2.78
N SER A 52 24.63 -18.34 2.99
CA SER A 52 25.01 -17.16 3.79
C SER A 52 24.87 -17.44 5.30
N GLY A 53 25.68 -18.36 5.83
CA GLY A 53 25.68 -18.67 7.26
C GLY A 53 26.21 -20.03 7.67
N ASP A 54 26.58 -20.91 6.74
CA ASP A 54 27.04 -22.27 7.06
C ASP A 54 28.46 -22.49 6.51
N GLU A 55 29.47 -22.31 7.36
CA GLU A 55 30.89 -22.46 6.98
C GLU A 55 31.27 -23.90 6.59
N ALA A 56 30.40 -24.88 6.84
CA ALA A 56 30.63 -26.29 6.55
C ALA A 56 29.94 -26.80 5.27
N ALA A 57 29.07 -26.02 4.63
CA ALA A 57 28.26 -26.47 3.50
C ALA A 57 29.06 -26.42 2.18
N ARG A 58 29.70 -27.55 1.81
CA ARG A 58 30.24 -27.73 0.44
C ARG A 58 29.12 -28.18 -0.49
N GLN A 59 28.69 -27.28 -1.37
CA GLN A 59 27.71 -27.60 -2.41
C GLN A 59 28.31 -28.58 -3.42
N SER A 60 27.69 -29.76 -3.58
CA SER A 60 28.18 -30.84 -4.45
C SER A 60 27.78 -30.69 -5.91
N THR A 61 27.11 -29.59 -6.27
CA THR A 61 26.61 -29.29 -7.61
C THR A 61 26.68 -27.78 -7.84
N SER A 62 27.12 -27.35 -9.03
CA SER A 62 27.21 -25.93 -9.37
C SER A 62 25.79 -25.33 -9.44
N ALA A 63 25.38 -24.62 -8.38
CA ALA A 63 24.13 -23.87 -8.38
C ALA A 63 24.40 -22.44 -8.90
N PRO A 64 23.50 -21.86 -9.70
CA PRO A 64 23.62 -20.46 -10.10
C PRO A 64 23.62 -19.54 -8.87
N GLY A 65 24.60 -18.63 -8.77
CA GLY A 65 24.67 -17.60 -7.71
C GLY A 65 23.53 -16.56 -7.78
N LEU A 66 22.76 -16.58 -8.86
CA LEU A 66 21.58 -15.76 -9.08
C LEU A 66 20.40 -16.70 -9.35
N LEU A 67 19.45 -16.77 -8.42
CA LEU A 67 18.18 -17.46 -8.64
C LEU A 67 17.17 -16.43 -9.11
N MET A 68 16.80 -16.53 -10.39
CA MET A 68 15.75 -15.71 -10.98
C MET A 68 14.39 -16.33 -10.65
N VAL A 69 13.91 -16.08 -9.43
CA VAL A 69 12.57 -16.50 -9.02
C VAL A 69 11.55 -15.56 -9.68
N ARG A 70 11.01 -15.98 -10.82
CA ARG A 70 9.85 -15.32 -11.43
C ARG A 70 8.58 -15.92 -10.86
N THR A 71 7.74 -15.07 -10.28
CA THR A 71 6.34 -15.39 -10.00
C THR A 71 5.67 -15.86 -11.31
N PRO A 72 4.89 -16.96 -11.31
CA PRO A 72 4.09 -17.33 -12.46
C PRO A 72 3.22 -16.16 -12.93
N TRP A 73 3.09 -15.98 -14.24
CA TRP A 73 2.46 -14.78 -14.82
C TRP A 73 0.97 -14.59 -14.43
N HIS A 74 0.25 -15.65 -14.08
CA HIS A 74 -1.12 -15.56 -13.57
C HIS A 74 -1.19 -14.91 -12.18
N GLU A 75 -0.21 -15.17 -11.31
CA GLU A 75 -0.16 -14.56 -9.97
C GLU A 75 0.17 -13.06 -10.03
N VAL A 76 0.79 -12.60 -11.12
CA VAL A 76 1.11 -11.18 -11.34
C VAL A 76 -0.14 -10.36 -11.57
N ASP A 77 -1.02 -10.80 -12.47
CA ASP A 77 -2.28 -10.13 -12.78
C ASP A 77 -3.16 -10.09 -11.53
N ASP A 78 -3.28 -11.22 -10.81
CA ASP A 78 -4.05 -11.30 -9.58
C ASP A 78 -3.58 -10.30 -8.52
N VAL A 79 -2.26 -10.25 -8.26
CA VAL A 79 -1.68 -9.31 -7.29
C VAL A 79 -1.93 -7.86 -7.71
N PHE A 80 -1.78 -7.55 -9.00
CA PHE A 80 -2.00 -6.21 -9.50
C PHE A 80 -3.45 -5.75 -9.33
N PHE A 81 -4.42 -6.56 -9.77
CA PHE A 81 -5.83 -6.19 -9.69
C PHE A 81 -6.38 -6.24 -8.26
N GLU A 82 -5.92 -7.16 -7.42
CA GLU A 82 -6.22 -7.16 -5.98
C GLU A 82 -5.72 -5.87 -5.33
N ALA A 83 -4.46 -5.50 -5.58
CA ALA A 83 -3.89 -4.27 -5.04
C ALA A 83 -4.66 -3.05 -5.55
N ARG A 84 -5.05 -3.03 -6.83
CA ARG A 84 -5.81 -1.92 -7.43
C ARG A 84 -7.19 -1.77 -6.81
N GLY A 85 -7.90 -2.87 -6.59
CA GLY A 85 -9.18 -2.87 -5.90
C GLY A 85 -9.05 -2.41 -4.44
N ALA A 86 -8.03 -2.89 -3.74
CA ALA A 86 -7.77 -2.50 -2.36
C ALA A 86 -7.44 -1.02 -2.22
N THR A 87 -6.59 -0.46 -3.11
CA THR A 87 -6.25 0.97 -3.09
C THR A 87 -7.41 1.84 -3.52
N TRP A 88 -8.29 1.37 -4.41
CA TRP A 88 -9.54 2.05 -4.75
C TRP A 88 -10.49 2.14 -3.54
N ALA A 89 -10.64 1.06 -2.77
CA ALA A 89 -11.44 1.08 -1.54
C ALA A 89 -10.85 2.05 -0.49
N LEU A 90 -9.53 1.99 -0.29
CA LEU A 90 -8.84 2.91 0.62
C LEU A 90 -8.97 4.38 0.20
N LEU A 91 -8.93 4.68 -1.09
CA LEU A 91 -9.16 6.02 -1.62
C LEU A 91 -10.51 6.59 -1.15
N HIS A 92 -11.58 5.81 -1.25
CA HIS A 92 -12.91 6.25 -0.79
C HIS A 92 -12.97 6.40 0.72
N PHE A 93 -12.36 5.49 1.48
CA PHE A 93 -12.29 5.62 2.94
C PHE A 93 -11.50 6.85 3.39
N LEU A 94 -10.41 7.20 2.69
CA LEU A 94 -9.63 8.40 3.00
C LEU A 94 -10.40 9.68 2.66
N ARG A 95 -11.18 9.69 1.58
CA ARG A 95 -12.10 10.82 1.27
C ARG A 95 -13.20 10.96 2.32
N ALA A 96 -13.77 9.85 2.79
CA ALA A 96 -14.72 9.87 3.90
C ALA A 96 -14.05 10.40 5.18
N ALA A 97 -12.85 9.92 5.49
CA ALA A 97 -12.09 10.39 6.64
C ALA A 97 -11.73 11.89 6.55
N GLU A 98 -11.46 12.42 5.35
CA GLU A 98 -11.26 13.86 5.14
C GLU A 98 -12.48 14.68 5.57
N ALA A 99 -13.69 14.21 5.24
CA ALA A 99 -14.93 14.86 5.63
C ALA A 99 -15.23 14.68 7.14
N ASP A 100 -15.16 13.46 7.65
CA ASP A 100 -15.54 13.13 9.02
C ASP A 100 -14.57 13.69 10.07
N PHE A 101 -13.27 13.75 9.74
CA PHE A 101 -12.22 14.24 10.64
C PHE A 101 -11.68 15.62 10.25
N GLY A 102 -12.37 16.36 9.38
CA GLY A 102 -11.96 17.70 8.92
C GLY A 102 -11.47 18.63 10.05
N PRO A 103 -12.26 18.85 11.12
CA PRO A 103 -11.83 19.69 12.25
C PRO A 103 -10.58 19.20 13.00
N VAL A 104 -10.34 17.88 13.01
CA VAL A 104 -9.13 17.27 13.58
C VAL A 104 -7.93 17.50 12.66
N LEU A 105 -8.13 17.36 11.35
CA LEU A 105 -7.10 17.48 10.32
C LEU A 105 -6.66 18.93 10.04
N GLU A 106 -7.54 19.90 10.27
CA GLU A 106 -7.22 21.34 10.15
C GLU A 106 -6.19 21.77 11.19
N LYS A 107 -6.19 21.14 12.37
CA LYS A 107 -5.16 21.38 13.37
C LYS A 107 -3.85 20.80 12.85
N LYS A 108 -2.84 21.67 12.66
CA LYS A 108 -1.46 21.33 12.26
C LYS A 108 -1.22 20.99 10.78
N ASN A 109 -2.05 21.49 9.84
CA ASN A 109 -1.87 21.24 8.40
C ASN A 109 -1.92 19.74 7.99
N ALA A 110 -2.49 18.87 8.82
CA ALA A 110 -2.61 17.43 8.55
C ALA A 110 -3.52 17.13 7.34
N LEU A 111 -4.46 18.04 7.03
CA LEU A 111 -5.29 17.98 5.83
C LEU A 111 -4.47 17.91 4.54
N ILE A 112 -3.35 18.63 4.46
CA ILE A 112 -2.47 18.63 3.28
C ILE A 112 -1.84 17.24 3.10
N SER A 113 -1.35 16.64 4.18
CA SER A 113 -0.80 15.29 4.19
C SER A 113 -1.85 14.26 3.77
N LEU A 114 -3.09 14.37 4.25
CA LEU A 114 -4.18 13.47 3.85
C LEU A 114 -4.46 13.57 2.33
N ARG A 115 -4.54 14.78 1.80
CA ARG A 115 -4.75 15.01 0.36
C ARG A 115 -3.59 14.49 -0.48
N GLN A 116 -2.37 14.53 0.03
CA GLN A 116 -1.22 13.93 -0.65
C GLN A 116 -1.37 12.41 -0.75
N ILE A 117 -1.81 11.74 0.31
CA ILE A 117 -2.10 10.29 0.28
C ILE A 117 -3.18 9.98 -0.77
N ILE A 118 -4.28 10.74 -0.75
CA ILE A 118 -5.39 10.62 -1.73
C ILE A 118 -4.85 10.74 -3.16
N ARG A 119 -4.04 11.77 -3.46
CA ARG A 119 -3.46 12.00 -4.79
C ARG A 119 -2.58 10.84 -5.27
N GLU A 120 -1.74 10.28 -4.40
CA GLU A 120 -0.91 9.13 -4.78
C GLU A 120 -1.76 7.88 -5.04
N LEU A 121 -2.83 7.66 -4.27
CA LEU A 121 -3.76 6.57 -4.54
C LEU A 121 -4.56 6.79 -5.82
N GLU A 122 -4.99 8.00 -6.13
CA GLU A 122 -5.64 8.35 -7.41
C GLU A 122 -4.71 8.05 -8.59
N ALA A 123 -3.43 8.41 -8.48
CA ALA A 123 -2.44 8.11 -9.51
C ALA A 123 -2.23 6.60 -9.68
N SER A 124 -2.37 5.79 -8.61
CA SER A 124 -2.38 4.32 -8.71
C SER A 124 -3.57 3.75 -9.50
N GLN A 125 -4.63 4.56 -9.71
CA GLN A 125 -5.83 4.18 -10.46
C GLN A 125 -5.80 4.60 -11.93
N ALA A 126 -4.68 5.15 -12.42
CA ALA A 126 -4.53 5.57 -13.80
C ALA A 126 -4.94 4.49 -14.81
N THR A 127 -5.46 4.91 -15.96
CA THR A 127 -5.90 4.00 -17.02
C THR A 127 -4.76 3.11 -17.47
N VAL A 128 -5.00 1.80 -17.44
CA VAL A 128 -4.09 0.81 -18.02
C VAL A 128 -4.59 0.53 -19.43
N TRP A 129 -3.82 0.98 -20.43
CA TRP A 129 -4.17 0.85 -21.85
C TRP A 129 -3.85 -0.53 -22.41
N SER A 130 -3.02 -1.30 -21.71
CA SER A 130 -2.72 -2.67 -22.06
C SER A 130 -3.87 -3.60 -21.63
N PRO A 131 -4.30 -4.56 -22.47
CA PRO A 131 -5.28 -5.56 -22.06
C PRO A 131 -4.75 -6.54 -21.01
N ILE A 132 -3.44 -6.51 -20.75
CA ILE A 132 -2.67 -7.43 -19.91
C ILE A 132 -1.71 -6.62 -19.02
N ILE A 133 -1.46 -7.05 -17.78
CA ILE A 133 -0.44 -6.41 -16.94
C ILE A 133 0.96 -6.87 -17.39
N LEU A 134 1.74 -5.91 -17.89
CA LEU A 134 3.14 -6.14 -18.26
C LEU A 134 4.06 -5.83 -17.08
N ASN A 135 4.89 -6.80 -16.72
CA ASN A 135 5.97 -6.67 -15.74
C ASN A 135 7.32 -6.85 -16.45
N GLY A 136 7.79 -5.78 -17.09
CA GLY A 136 9.12 -5.68 -17.66
C GLY A 136 10.26 -5.75 -16.62
N SER A 137 11.51 -5.70 -17.07
CA SER A 137 12.62 -5.34 -16.17
C SER A 137 12.73 -3.81 -16.06
N GLY A 138 13.33 -3.30 -14.98
CA GLY A 138 13.32 -1.86 -14.65
C GLY A 138 13.85 -0.90 -15.74
N PHE A 139 14.67 -1.39 -16.68
CA PHE A 139 15.22 -0.61 -17.80
C PHE A 139 14.83 -1.18 -19.19
N ALA A 140 13.81 -2.04 -19.27
CA ALA A 140 13.36 -2.61 -20.55
C ALA A 140 12.43 -1.66 -21.32
N PHE A 141 12.27 -1.95 -22.63
CA PHE A 141 11.34 -1.24 -23.51
C PHE A 141 9.86 -1.40 -23.13
N VAL A 142 9.51 -2.39 -22.30
CA VAL A 142 8.13 -2.68 -21.88
C VAL A 142 7.82 -2.04 -20.53
N ALA A 143 6.58 -1.57 -20.39
CA ALA A 143 6.09 -0.99 -19.14
C ALA A 143 6.17 -2.00 -17.98
N ASN A 144 6.36 -1.48 -16.77
CA ASN A 144 6.36 -2.24 -15.53
C ASN A 144 5.24 -1.76 -14.63
N HIS A 145 4.02 -2.21 -14.93
CA HIS A 145 2.81 -1.73 -14.28
C HIS A 145 2.84 -1.97 -12.77
N SER A 146 3.33 -3.15 -12.34
CA SER A 146 3.40 -3.48 -10.92
C SER A 146 4.41 -2.61 -10.17
N LEU A 147 5.61 -2.35 -10.72
CA LEU A 147 6.56 -1.43 -10.07
C LEU A 147 6.05 0.01 -10.06
N VAL A 148 5.44 0.47 -11.16
CA VAL A 148 4.87 1.82 -11.22
C VAL A 148 3.80 1.97 -10.15
N MET A 149 2.87 1.03 -10.05
CA MET A 149 1.85 1.03 -9.02
C MET A 149 2.45 0.89 -7.61
N ALA A 150 3.43 0.01 -7.41
CA ALA A 150 4.14 -0.14 -6.14
C ALA A 150 4.75 1.19 -5.69
N SER A 151 5.27 1.99 -6.62
CA SER A 151 5.86 3.30 -6.32
C SER A 151 4.81 4.29 -5.79
N TYR A 152 3.62 4.34 -6.40
CA TYR A 152 2.51 5.18 -5.93
C TYR A 152 2.04 4.73 -4.54
N VAL A 153 1.83 3.43 -4.37
CA VAL A 153 1.38 2.85 -3.08
C VAL A 153 2.43 3.06 -1.99
N SER A 154 3.73 2.96 -2.30
CA SER A 154 4.81 3.21 -1.35
C SER A 154 4.88 4.68 -0.92
N ARG A 155 4.66 5.63 -1.85
CA ARG A 155 4.61 7.06 -1.50
C ARG A 155 3.38 7.39 -0.66
N ALA A 156 2.23 6.78 -0.98
CA ALA A 156 1.04 6.89 -0.15
C ALA A 156 1.28 6.34 1.27
N ASN A 157 1.95 5.19 1.40
CA ASN A 157 2.31 4.62 2.70
C ASN A 157 3.19 5.57 3.53
N ALA A 158 4.28 6.09 2.94
CA ALA A 158 5.16 7.03 3.63
C ALA A 158 4.39 8.27 4.13
N ALA A 159 3.50 8.82 3.29
CA ALA A 159 2.65 9.95 3.70
C ALA A 159 1.65 9.59 4.81
N VAL A 160 1.16 8.34 4.88
CA VAL A 160 0.34 7.84 6.00
C VAL A 160 1.16 7.78 7.30
N ILE A 161 2.40 7.27 7.26
CA ILE A 161 3.31 7.23 8.42
C ILE A 161 3.52 8.66 8.94
N ASP A 162 3.83 9.60 8.06
CA ASP A 162 4.06 11.00 8.41
C ASP A 162 2.81 11.63 9.03
N LEU A 163 1.64 11.45 8.42
CA LEU A 163 0.37 11.92 8.97
C LEU A 163 0.10 11.34 10.36
N ARG A 164 0.34 10.04 10.56
CA ARG A 164 0.13 9.38 11.85
C ARG A 164 1.05 9.95 12.94
N ASN A 165 2.31 10.23 12.58
CA ASN A 165 3.27 10.86 13.49
C ASN A 165 2.87 12.30 13.84
N LEU A 166 2.39 13.08 12.87
CA LEU A 166 1.88 14.44 13.08
C LEU A 166 0.69 14.46 14.05
N LEU A 167 -0.25 13.51 13.91
CA LEU A 167 -1.40 13.37 14.80
C LEU A 167 -1.01 12.89 16.20
N ALA A 168 0.09 12.15 16.37
CA ALA A 168 0.56 11.67 17.67
C ALA A 168 1.25 12.75 18.51
N GLN A 169 1.83 13.77 17.87
CA GLN A 169 2.56 14.85 18.52
C GLN A 169 1.68 16.04 18.92
N GLY A 170 0.35 15.95 18.76
CA GLY A 170 -0.62 17.02 19.05
C GLY A 170 -1.73 16.60 19.97
#